data_AF-A0A962W2Y1-F1
#
_entry.id   AF-A0A962W2Y1-F1
#
_cell.length_a   1.000
_cell.length_b   1.000
_cell.length_c   1.000
_cell.angle_alpha   90.00
_cell.angle_beta   90.00
_cell.angle_gamma   90.00
#
_symmetry.space_group_name_H-M   'P 1'
#
loop_
_entity.id
_entity.type
_entity.pdbx_description
1 polymer ?
#
loop_
_entity_poly.entity_id
_entity_poly.type
_entity_poly.pdbx_seq_one_letter_code
_entity_poly.pdbx_strand_id
1 'polypeptide(L)'
;VEAGKKNFVGFELPGRTLGVIGLGAIGVKVANAARALGMKVIGYDPTITVRAAWALDSDVQQALSVDDLAARSDFITFHVPLTDATRNMINADRLRLMKKRSVLLNFARNGIIDDEAAVAALNSGHLYAYVCDFPSNLLKDHPRVITLPHLGASTAEAEENCALMVADQVRDWLENGNVSNSVNFPEISLPRTDDGYRIAVVNSNVPNMLGQISTDLAAAGLNIIDMLNKSRGGIAVTLIDVDSPPSEDSVQRITGISGVLSVRCLGCD
;
A
#
# COMPACT_ATOMS: atom_id res chain seq x y z
N VAL A 1 -12.37 -17.00 -43.65
CA VAL A 1 -11.52 -16.16 -42.76
C VAL A 1 -12.01 -14.71 -42.71
N GLU A 2 -12.10 -13.99 -43.85
CA GLU A 2 -12.56 -12.58 -43.90
C GLU A 2 -13.93 -12.30 -43.25
N ALA A 3 -14.95 -13.13 -43.48
CA ALA A 3 -16.29 -12.92 -42.91
C ALA A 3 -16.35 -13.02 -41.37
N GLY A 4 -15.40 -13.74 -40.75
CA GLY A 4 -15.33 -13.91 -39.29
C GLY A 4 -14.70 -12.72 -38.57
N LYS A 5 -13.95 -11.85 -39.27
CA LYS A 5 -13.28 -10.68 -38.67
C LYS A 5 -14.25 -9.70 -38.00
N LYS A 6 -15.49 -9.61 -38.51
CA LYS A 6 -16.56 -8.77 -37.95
C LYS A 6 -16.91 -9.12 -36.50
N ASN A 7 -16.70 -10.37 -36.10
CA ASN A 7 -16.98 -10.84 -34.73
C ASN A 7 -15.90 -10.41 -33.72
N PHE A 8 -14.74 -9.92 -34.19
CA PHE A 8 -13.58 -9.55 -33.36
C PHE A 8 -13.24 -8.06 -33.45
N VAL A 9 -14.15 -7.23 -33.96
CA VAL A 9 -13.92 -5.78 -34.07
C VAL A 9 -13.84 -5.17 -32.67
N GLY A 10 -12.67 -4.63 -32.35
CA GLY A 10 -12.41 -3.91 -31.10
C GLY A 10 -12.54 -2.39 -31.25
N PHE A 11 -11.78 -1.67 -30.43
CA PHE A 11 -11.69 -0.21 -30.49
C PHE A 11 -10.24 0.24 -30.24
N GLU A 12 -9.90 1.40 -30.79
CA GLU A 12 -8.64 2.08 -30.52
C GLU A 12 -8.69 2.81 -29.17
N LEU A 13 -7.54 2.87 -28.48
CA LEU A 13 -7.38 3.59 -27.21
C LEU A 13 -7.18 5.10 -27.38
N PRO A 14 -6.39 5.60 -28.36
CA PRO A 14 -6.18 7.03 -28.52
C PRO A 14 -7.47 7.85 -28.56
N GLY A 15 -7.49 8.96 -27.83
CA GLY A 15 -8.63 9.87 -27.73
C GLY A 15 -9.75 9.43 -26.78
N ARG A 16 -9.80 8.16 -26.36
CA ARG A 16 -10.71 7.68 -25.31
C ARG A 16 -10.24 8.10 -23.93
N THR A 17 -11.17 8.10 -22.97
CA THR A 17 -10.94 8.56 -21.61
C THR A 17 -10.83 7.38 -20.64
N LEU A 18 -9.70 7.28 -19.94
CA LEU A 18 -9.51 6.40 -18.78
C LEU A 18 -9.75 7.20 -17.49
N GLY A 19 -10.70 6.74 -16.69
CA GLY A 19 -10.89 7.14 -15.30
C GLY A 19 -10.04 6.29 -14.37
N VAL A 20 -9.21 6.93 -13.55
CA VAL A 20 -8.35 6.26 -12.57
C VAL A 20 -8.82 6.66 -11.17
N ILE A 21 -9.37 5.70 -10.42
CA ILE A 21 -9.80 5.89 -9.03
C ILE A 21 -8.70 5.39 -8.11
N GLY A 22 -8.11 6.30 -7.33
CA GLY A 22 -6.90 6.06 -6.55
C GLY A 22 -5.65 6.43 -7.34
N LEU A 23 -4.95 7.48 -6.90
CA LEU A 23 -3.73 8.03 -7.49
C LEU A 23 -2.55 7.82 -6.52
N GLY A 24 -2.47 6.62 -5.95
CA GLY A 24 -1.33 6.15 -5.18
C GLY A 24 -0.20 5.61 -6.06
N ALA A 25 0.67 4.78 -5.48
CA ALA A 25 1.86 4.24 -6.16
C ALA A 25 1.56 3.50 -7.48
N ILE A 26 0.43 2.78 -7.55
CA ILE A 26 0.02 2.04 -8.75
C ILE A 26 -0.77 2.93 -9.70
N GLY A 27 -1.77 3.66 -9.19
CA GLY A 27 -2.66 4.46 -10.03
C GLY A 27 -1.94 5.55 -10.83
N VAL A 28 -0.91 6.18 -10.26
CA VAL A 28 -0.06 7.14 -10.98
C VAL A 28 0.65 6.48 -12.16
N LYS A 29 1.21 5.28 -11.98
CA LYS A 29 1.89 4.54 -13.06
C LYS A 29 0.90 4.17 -14.17
N VAL A 30 -0.30 3.73 -13.81
CA VAL A 30 -1.35 3.37 -14.78
C VAL A 30 -1.85 4.61 -15.54
N ALA A 31 -2.08 5.73 -14.85
CA ALA A 31 -2.45 7.00 -15.46
C ALA A 31 -1.41 7.44 -16.49
N ASN A 32 -0.13 7.46 -16.12
CA ASN A 32 0.96 7.87 -17.00
C ASN A 32 1.12 6.91 -18.20
N ALA A 33 0.98 5.60 -17.99
CA ALA A 33 1.02 4.62 -19.08
C ALA A 33 -0.14 4.83 -20.07
N ALA A 34 -1.35 5.11 -19.57
CA ALA A 34 -2.50 5.40 -20.43
C ALA A 34 -2.33 6.70 -21.24
N ARG A 35 -1.72 7.73 -20.64
CA ARG A 35 -1.32 8.96 -21.36
C ARG A 35 -0.35 8.66 -22.48
N ALA A 36 0.69 7.86 -22.22
CA ALA A 36 1.66 7.45 -23.24
C ALA A 36 1.03 6.65 -24.38
N LEU A 37 -0.07 5.93 -24.12
CA LEU A 37 -0.88 5.23 -25.14
C LEU A 37 -1.87 6.15 -25.88
N GLY A 38 -1.85 7.46 -25.64
CA GLY A 38 -2.70 8.46 -26.31
C GLY A 38 -4.11 8.62 -25.73
N MET A 39 -4.39 8.04 -24.57
CA MET A 39 -5.68 8.23 -23.89
C MET A 39 -5.74 9.59 -23.18
N LYS A 40 -6.95 10.13 -23.05
CA LYS A 40 -7.25 11.17 -22.05
C LYS A 40 -7.36 10.50 -20.69
N VAL A 41 -6.84 11.10 -19.65
CA VAL A 41 -6.89 10.52 -18.30
C VAL A 41 -7.54 11.49 -17.34
N ILE A 42 -8.51 10.99 -16.59
CA ILE A 42 -9.13 11.70 -15.47
C ILE A 42 -8.89 10.89 -14.20
N GLY A 43 -8.42 11.54 -13.14
CA GLY A 43 -8.05 10.89 -11.89
C GLY A 43 -8.90 11.38 -10.72
N TYR A 44 -9.31 10.48 -9.83
CA TYR A 44 -9.97 10.81 -8.57
C TYR A 44 -9.24 10.16 -7.40
N ASP A 45 -8.71 10.98 -6.50
CA ASP A 45 -8.16 10.54 -5.22
C ASP A 45 -8.34 11.66 -4.18
N PRO A 46 -9.18 11.46 -3.15
CA PRO A 46 -9.40 12.47 -2.11
C PRO A 46 -8.18 12.66 -1.20
N THR A 47 -7.20 11.77 -1.28
CA THR A 47 -6.05 11.66 -0.38
C THR A 47 -4.71 11.67 -1.13
N ILE A 48 -4.68 12.26 -2.33
CA ILE A 48 -3.45 12.32 -3.12
C ILE A 48 -2.32 13.00 -2.34
N THR A 49 -1.17 12.33 -2.26
CA THR A 49 0.02 12.88 -1.60
C THR A 49 0.75 13.84 -2.53
N VAL A 50 1.51 14.80 -1.97
CA VAL A 50 2.36 15.72 -2.75
C VAL A 50 3.31 14.95 -3.68
N ARG A 51 3.93 13.88 -3.17
CA ARG A 51 4.82 13.02 -3.95
C ARG A 51 4.11 12.36 -5.12
N ALA A 52 2.89 11.85 -4.91
CA ALA A 52 2.10 11.24 -5.98
C ALA A 52 1.70 12.27 -7.03
N ALA A 53 1.28 13.46 -6.61
CA ALA A 53 0.94 14.57 -7.51
C ALA A 53 2.13 14.99 -8.39
N TRP A 54 3.35 15.01 -7.84
CA TRP A 54 4.57 15.33 -8.60
C TRP A 54 4.96 14.26 -9.62
N ALA A 55 4.63 13.00 -9.36
CA ALA A 55 4.91 11.90 -10.27
C ALA A 55 3.84 11.72 -11.36
N LEU A 56 2.70 12.40 -11.24
CA LEU A 56 1.59 12.32 -12.18
C LEU A 56 1.85 13.22 -13.39
N ASP A 57 1.56 12.71 -14.59
CA ASP A 57 1.62 13.49 -15.82
C ASP A 57 0.70 14.72 -15.73
N SER A 58 1.21 15.89 -16.15
CA SER A 58 0.54 17.17 -15.97
C SER A 58 -0.78 17.30 -16.75
N ASP A 59 -0.99 16.47 -17.77
CA ASP A 59 -2.23 16.47 -18.56
C ASP A 59 -3.33 15.58 -17.95
N VAL A 60 -3.04 14.88 -16.83
CA VAL A 60 -4.07 14.15 -16.10
C VAL A 60 -5.00 15.15 -15.42
N GLN A 61 -6.27 15.10 -15.79
CA GLN A 61 -7.28 15.99 -15.23
C GLN A 61 -7.82 15.44 -13.91
N GLN A 62 -8.05 16.31 -12.94
CA GLN A 62 -8.74 15.93 -11.72
C GLN A 62 -10.25 15.78 -11.99
N ALA A 63 -10.85 14.69 -11.48
CA ALA A 63 -12.29 14.57 -11.34
C ALA A 63 -12.74 15.06 -9.97
N LEU A 64 -13.90 15.71 -9.89
CA LEU A 64 -14.41 16.29 -8.64
C LEU A 64 -15.04 15.24 -7.72
N SER A 65 -15.55 14.16 -8.30
CA SER A 65 -16.17 13.05 -7.60
C SER A 65 -16.06 11.76 -8.42
N VAL A 66 -16.38 10.63 -7.80
CA VAL A 66 -16.52 9.35 -8.51
C VAL A 66 -17.61 9.44 -9.59
N ASP A 67 -18.68 10.20 -9.34
CA ASP A 67 -19.79 10.35 -10.28
C ASP A 67 -19.38 11.16 -11.52
N ASP A 68 -18.64 12.26 -11.33
CA ASP A 68 -18.04 13.05 -12.42
C ASP A 68 -17.09 12.19 -13.26
N LEU A 69 -16.23 11.41 -12.59
CA LEU A 69 -15.32 10.48 -13.25
C LEU A 69 -16.10 9.42 -14.06
N ALA A 70 -17.13 8.81 -13.48
CA ALA A 70 -17.93 7.78 -14.12
C ALA A 70 -18.61 8.30 -15.40
N ALA A 71 -19.19 9.50 -15.35
CA ALA A 71 -19.89 10.10 -16.48
C ALA A 71 -18.97 10.43 -17.67
N ARG A 72 -17.68 10.69 -17.41
CA ARG A 72 -16.71 11.12 -18.42
C ARG A 72 -15.85 9.99 -18.97
N SER A 73 -15.82 8.84 -18.30
CA SER A 73 -14.89 7.73 -18.60
C SER A 73 -15.45 6.74 -19.62
N ASP A 74 -14.61 6.33 -20.56
CA ASP A 74 -14.87 5.18 -21.44
C ASP A 74 -14.36 3.88 -20.77
N PHE A 75 -13.31 3.99 -19.96
CA PHE A 75 -12.75 2.91 -19.12
C PHE A 75 -12.59 3.42 -17.70
N ILE A 76 -12.83 2.58 -16.69
CA ILE A 76 -12.54 2.94 -15.29
C ILE A 76 -11.67 1.84 -14.68
N THR A 77 -10.60 2.25 -14.02
CA THR A 77 -9.72 1.37 -13.25
C THR A 77 -9.58 1.83 -11.80
N PHE A 78 -9.38 0.87 -10.90
CA PHE A 78 -9.38 1.08 -9.45
C PHE A 78 -8.02 0.70 -8.87
N HIS A 79 -7.52 1.56 -7.99
CA HIS A 79 -6.26 1.40 -7.25
C HIS A 79 -6.41 1.89 -5.80
N VAL A 80 -7.52 1.48 -5.16
CA VAL A 80 -7.88 1.86 -3.79
C VAL A 80 -7.99 0.63 -2.88
N PRO A 81 -7.76 0.76 -1.56
CA PRO A 81 -8.05 -0.31 -0.62
C PRO A 81 -9.56 -0.57 -0.52
N LEU A 82 -9.94 -1.74 0.01
CA LEU A 82 -11.32 -2.02 0.39
C LEU A 82 -11.59 -1.47 1.79
N THR A 83 -12.52 -0.53 1.88
CA THR A 83 -12.98 0.14 3.10
C THR A 83 -14.50 0.32 2.98
N ASP A 84 -15.16 0.78 4.03
CA ASP A 84 -16.61 1.06 3.95
C ASP A 84 -16.95 2.13 2.91
N ALA A 85 -16.05 3.09 2.69
CA ALA A 85 -16.24 4.13 1.68
C ALA A 85 -16.03 3.64 0.23
N THR A 86 -15.26 2.56 0.05
CA THR A 86 -14.94 2.01 -1.29
C THR A 86 -15.72 0.73 -1.62
N ARG A 87 -16.42 0.15 -0.65
CA ARG A 87 -17.30 -1.00 -0.82
C ARG A 87 -18.49 -0.63 -1.70
N ASN A 88 -18.71 -1.43 -2.74
CA ASN A 88 -19.73 -1.21 -3.77
C ASN A 88 -19.73 0.24 -4.27
N MET A 89 -18.52 0.82 -4.38
CA MET A 89 -18.34 2.15 -4.95
C MET A 89 -18.98 2.20 -6.34
N ILE A 90 -18.80 1.19 -7.17
CA ILE A 90 -19.58 1.05 -8.40
C ILE A 90 -20.77 0.14 -8.15
N ASN A 91 -21.92 0.77 -7.90
CA ASN A 91 -23.21 0.14 -7.72
C ASN A 91 -24.12 0.37 -8.95
N ALA A 92 -25.35 -0.14 -8.89
CA ALA A 92 -26.33 0.00 -9.98
C ALA A 92 -26.58 1.46 -10.40
N ASP A 93 -26.59 2.41 -9.46
CA ASP A 93 -26.85 3.82 -9.76
C ASP A 93 -25.66 4.46 -10.50
N ARG A 94 -24.43 4.23 -10.01
CA ARG A 94 -23.23 4.75 -10.70
C ARG A 94 -22.99 4.07 -12.04
N LEU A 95 -23.33 2.81 -12.18
CA LEU A 95 -23.32 2.12 -13.48
C LEU A 95 -24.21 2.83 -14.50
N ARG A 96 -25.36 3.39 -14.11
CA ARG A 96 -26.22 4.15 -15.04
C ARG A 96 -25.63 5.50 -15.45
N LEU A 97 -24.78 6.10 -14.61
CA LEU A 97 -24.08 7.35 -14.92
C LEU A 97 -22.95 7.15 -15.93
N MET A 98 -22.40 5.94 -16.00
CA MET A 98 -21.33 5.63 -16.93
C MET A 98 -21.77 5.81 -18.38
N LYS A 99 -20.79 6.04 -19.25
CA LYS A 99 -21.05 6.00 -20.69
C LYS A 99 -21.50 4.61 -21.11
N LYS A 100 -22.43 4.56 -22.07
CA LYS A 100 -22.81 3.30 -22.72
C LYS A 100 -21.57 2.64 -23.35
N ARG A 101 -21.50 1.33 -23.22
CA ARG A 101 -20.39 0.48 -23.69
C ARG A 101 -19.05 0.82 -23.04
N SER A 102 -19.06 1.30 -21.80
CA SER A 102 -17.86 1.49 -21.00
C SER A 102 -17.25 0.17 -20.53
N VAL A 103 -16.02 0.21 -20.04
CA VAL A 103 -15.29 -0.97 -19.54
C VAL A 103 -14.83 -0.74 -18.10
N LEU A 104 -15.03 -1.74 -17.24
CA LEU A 104 -14.54 -1.74 -15.86
C LEU A 104 -13.31 -2.62 -15.72
N LEU A 105 -12.31 -2.14 -14.99
CA LEU A 105 -11.01 -2.80 -14.77
C LEU A 105 -10.68 -2.84 -13.27
N ASN A 106 -10.97 -3.94 -12.58
CA ASN A 106 -10.70 -4.07 -11.15
C ASN A 106 -9.56 -5.04 -10.83
N PHE A 107 -8.37 -4.48 -10.61
CA PHE A 107 -7.18 -5.19 -10.16
C PHE A 107 -6.76 -4.77 -8.74
N ALA A 108 -7.64 -4.08 -8.01
CA ALA A 108 -7.37 -3.58 -6.67
C ALA A 108 -7.88 -4.53 -5.59
N ARG A 109 -9.19 -4.58 -5.38
CA ARG A 109 -9.81 -5.42 -4.34
C ARG A 109 -11.20 -5.89 -4.77
N ASN A 110 -11.56 -7.11 -4.37
CA ASN A 110 -12.92 -7.61 -4.49
C ASN A 110 -13.89 -6.73 -3.67
N GLY A 111 -15.13 -6.56 -4.15
CA GLY A 111 -16.17 -5.78 -3.47
C GLY A 111 -16.11 -4.26 -3.68
N ILE A 112 -15.20 -3.74 -4.51
CA ILE A 112 -15.24 -2.35 -4.97
C ILE A 112 -16.41 -2.13 -5.94
N ILE A 113 -16.72 -3.16 -6.72
CA ILE A 113 -17.80 -3.19 -7.70
C ILE A 113 -18.84 -4.18 -7.20
N ASP A 114 -20.10 -3.81 -7.30
CA ASP A 114 -21.23 -4.71 -7.10
C ASP A 114 -21.34 -5.64 -8.33
N ASP A 115 -20.93 -6.90 -8.16
CA ASP A 115 -20.92 -7.89 -9.25
C ASP A 115 -22.31 -8.16 -9.83
N GLU A 116 -23.37 -8.14 -9.01
CA GLU A 116 -24.75 -8.36 -9.48
C GLU A 116 -25.19 -7.21 -10.38
N ALA A 117 -24.92 -5.98 -9.94
CA ALA A 117 -25.20 -4.79 -10.73
C ALA A 117 -24.37 -4.76 -12.02
N ALA A 118 -23.09 -5.17 -11.96
CA ALA A 118 -22.23 -5.26 -13.14
C ALA A 118 -22.76 -6.28 -14.15
N VAL A 119 -23.17 -7.47 -13.70
CA VAL A 119 -23.77 -8.49 -14.58
C VAL A 119 -25.07 -7.98 -15.21
N ALA A 120 -25.94 -7.31 -14.45
CA ALA A 120 -27.15 -6.69 -15.01
C ALA A 120 -26.81 -5.63 -16.07
N ALA A 121 -25.80 -4.79 -15.82
CA ALA A 121 -25.35 -3.78 -16.77
C ALA A 121 -24.74 -4.40 -18.04
N LEU A 122 -24.01 -5.51 -17.93
CA LEU A 122 -23.48 -6.26 -19.07
C LEU A 122 -24.60 -6.91 -19.90
N ASN A 123 -25.57 -7.55 -19.25
CA ASN A 123 -26.72 -8.18 -19.90
C ASN A 123 -27.58 -7.15 -20.66
N SER A 124 -27.72 -5.94 -20.12
CA SER A 124 -28.43 -4.84 -20.81
C SER A 124 -27.62 -4.20 -21.95
N GLY A 125 -26.33 -4.53 -22.09
CA GLY A 125 -25.41 -3.92 -23.04
C GLY A 125 -24.98 -2.50 -22.68
N HIS A 126 -25.34 -2.01 -21.48
CA HIS A 126 -24.86 -0.73 -20.96
C HIS A 126 -23.36 -0.79 -20.66
N LEU A 127 -22.89 -1.87 -20.06
CA LEU A 127 -21.46 -2.15 -19.88
C LEU A 127 -20.97 -3.03 -21.05
N TYR A 128 -19.79 -2.71 -21.60
CA TYR A 128 -19.21 -3.50 -22.69
C TYR A 128 -18.45 -4.72 -22.17
N ALA A 129 -17.61 -4.52 -21.15
CA ALA A 129 -16.80 -5.57 -20.55
C ALA A 129 -16.45 -5.24 -19.10
N TYR A 130 -16.20 -6.30 -18.32
CA TYR A 130 -15.64 -6.20 -16.98
C TYR A 130 -14.42 -7.11 -16.89
N VAL A 131 -13.26 -6.54 -16.57
CA VAL A 131 -12.02 -7.30 -16.35
C VAL A 131 -11.66 -7.17 -14.88
N CYS A 132 -11.44 -8.29 -14.20
CA CYS A 132 -11.06 -8.28 -12.79
C CYS A 132 -10.08 -9.38 -12.41
N ASP A 133 -9.39 -9.18 -11.30
CA ASP A 133 -8.46 -10.14 -10.70
C ASP A 133 -9.14 -11.05 -9.65
N PHE A 134 -10.48 -11.09 -9.65
CA PHE A 134 -11.28 -11.71 -8.59
C PHE A 134 -12.37 -12.62 -9.20
N PRO A 135 -12.06 -13.90 -9.48
CA PRO A 135 -13.04 -14.81 -10.06
C PRO A 135 -14.15 -15.14 -9.05
N SER A 136 -15.39 -15.26 -9.52
CA SER A 136 -16.53 -15.68 -8.72
C SER A 136 -17.47 -16.56 -9.53
N ASN A 137 -18.34 -17.34 -8.86
CA ASN A 137 -19.34 -18.18 -9.54
C ASN A 137 -20.33 -17.38 -10.38
N LEU A 138 -20.57 -16.12 -10.00
CA LEU A 138 -21.45 -15.22 -10.74
C LEU A 138 -20.80 -14.72 -12.04
N LEU A 139 -19.48 -14.50 -12.02
CA LEU A 139 -18.74 -13.87 -13.12
C LEU A 139 -18.15 -14.87 -14.13
N LYS A 140 -17.80 -16.07 -13.69
CA LYS A 140 -16.93 -17.02 -14.44
C LYS A 140 -17.43 -17.39 -15.85
N ASP A 141 -18.75 -17.46 -16.05
CA ASP A 141 -19.35 -17.94 -17.30
C ASP A 141 -19.85 -16.79 -18.19
N HIS A 142 -19.73 -15.53 -17.74
CA HIS A 142 -20.25 -14.40 -18.48
C HIS A 142 -19.32 -14.04 -19.65
N PRO A 143 -19.78 -14.03 -20.92
CA PRO A 143 -18.93 -13.93 -22.11
C PRO A 143 -18.23 -12.57 -22.28
N ARG A 144 -18.62 -11.56 -21.50
CA ARG A 144 -18.03 -10.21 -21.45
C ARG A 144 -17.23 -9.95 -20.17
N VAL A 145 -17.02 -10.96 -19.35
CA VAL A 145 -16.19 -10.86 -18.15
C VAL A 145 -14.89 -11.62 -18.39
N ILE A 146 -13.77 -11.00 -18.03
CA ILE A 146 -12.46 -11.64 -18.02
C ILE A 146 -12.00 -11.64 -16.56
N THR A 147 -11.88 -12.83 -15.98
CA THR A 147 -11.38 -12.99 -14.61
C THR A 147 -9.98 -13.57 -14.63
N LEU A 148 -9.10 -13.01 -13.81
CA LEU A 148 -7.76 -13.50 -13.54
C LEU A 148 -7.71 -14.00 -12.10
N PRO A 149 -7.01 -15.11 -11.79
CA PRO A 149 -7.01 -15.69 -10.44
C PRO A 149 -6.03 -14.98 -9.48
N HIS A 150 -6.24 -13.68 -9.25
CA HIS A 150 -5.46 -12.85 -8.32
C HIS A 150 -3.96 -12.80 -8.64
N LEU A 151 -3.64 -12.48 -9.89
CA LEU A 151 -2.29 -12.53 -10.46
C LEU A 151 -1.56 -11.18 -10.52
N GLY A 152 -2.13 -10.10 -9.98
CA GLY A 152 -1.56 -8.75 -10.10
C GLY A 152 -0.12 -8.58 -9.62
N ALA A 153 0.34 -9.42 -8.69
CA ALA A 153 1.73 -9.43 -8.19
C ALA A 153 2.52 -10.69 -8.62
N SER A 154 1.94 -11.57 -9.44
CA SER A 154 2.53 -12.85 -9.84
C SER A 154 3.50 -12.69 -11.01
N THR A 155 4.63 -12.04 -10.74
CA THR A 155 5.75 -11.87 -11.69
C THR A 155 7.06 -12.18 -10.97
N ALA A 156 8.05 -12.73 -11.68
CA ALA A 156 9.35 -13.08 -11.09
C ALA A 156 10.03 -11.84 -10.48
N GLU A 157 9.93 -10.70 -11.15
CA GLU A 157 10.48 -9.43 -10.69
C GLU A 157 9.79 -8.94 -9.41
N ALA A 158 8.46 -9.08 -9.30
CA ALA A 158 7.76 -8.68 -8.08
C ALA A 158 8.11 -9.60 -6.90
N GLU A 159 8.26 -10.91 -7.14
CA GLU A 159 8.68 -11.86 -6.12
C GLU A 159 10.11 -11.57 -5.63
N GLU A 160 11.04 -11.33 -6.54
CA GLU A 160 12.42 -10.96 -6.21
C GLU A 160 12.49 -9.65 -5.42
N ASN A 161 11.81 -8.60 -5.89
CA ASN A 161 11.76 -7.32 -5.20
C ASN A 161 11.16 -7.44 -3.78
N CYS A 162 10.11 -8.25 -3.62
CA CYS A 162 9.53 -8.52 -2.31
C CYS A 162 10.51 -9.26 -1.39
N ALA A 163 11.22 -10.26 -1.91
CA ALA A 163 12.19 -11.03 -1.15
C ALA A 163 13.35 -10.14 -0.66
N LEU A 164 13.90 -9.32 -1.54
CA LEU A 164 14.95 -8.36 -1.21
C LEU A 164 14.47 -7.37 -0.15
N MET A 165 13.28 -6.79 -0.33
CA MET A 165 12.70 -5.85 0.62
C MET A 165 12.54 -6.45 2.02
N VAL A 166 12.03 -7.69 2.13
CA VAL A 166 11.86 -8.36 3.42
C VAL A 166 13.21 -8.70 4.05
N ALA A 167 14.16 -9.20 3.26
CA ALA A 167 15.50 -9.52 3.74
C ALA A 167 16.22 -8.28 4.27
N ASP A 168 16.15 -7.16 3.55
CA ASP A 168 16.74 -5.90 3.96
C ASP A 168 16.08 -5.33 5.23
N GLN A 169 14.75 -5.42 5.35
CA GLN A 169 14.02 -4.96 6.54
C GLN A 169 14.33 -5.82 7.77
N VAL A 170 14.44 -7.14 7.61
CA VAL A 170 14.84 -8.03 8.70
C VAL A 170 16.28 -7.75 9.11
N ARG A 171 17.19 -7.61 8.13
CA ARG A 171 18.59 -7.25 8.39
C ARG A 171 18.69 -5.94 9.15
N ASP A 172 18.01 -4.88 8.71
CA ASP A 172 18.05 -3.56 9.34
C ASP A 172 17.49 -3.57 10.77
N TRP A 173 16.47 -4.39 11.05
CA TRP A 173 15.99 -4.62 12.42
C TRP A 173 17.00 -5.38 13.29
N LEU A 174 17.67 -6.39 12.72
CA LEU A 174 18.63 -7.22 13.46
C LEU A 174 19.95 -6.48 13.72
N GLU A 175 20.41 -5.64 12.80
CA GLU A 175 21.69 -4.94 12.88
C GLU A 175 21.58 -3.53 13.45
N ASN A 176 20.49 -2.81 13.17
CA ASN A 176 20.35 -1.39 13.54
C ASN A 176 19.13 -1.09 14.41
N GLY A 177 18.20 -2.05 14.56
CA GLY A 177 16.97 -1.87 15.32
C GLY A 177 15.93 -1.01 14.60
N ASN A 178 16.16 -0.67 13.34
CA ASN A 178 15.22 0.10 12.54
C ASN A 178 14.05 -0.77 12.09
N VAL A 179 12.87 -0.17 12.03
CA VAL A 179 11.62 -0.83 11.62
C VAL A 179 10.92 0.07 10.62
N SER A 180 10.67 -0.47 9.42
CA SER A 180 9.88 0.17 8.37
C SER A 180 8.83 -0.81 7.85
N ASN A 181 7.73 -0.28 7.30
CA ASN A 181 6.64 -1.07 6.70
C ASN A 181 6.05 -2.13 7.64
N SER A 182 6.07 -1.87 8.95
CA SER A 182 5.59 -2.86 9.91
C SER A 182 4.08 -2.88 9.97
N VAL A 183 3.51 -4.07 9.86
CA VAL A 183 2.06 -4.28 9.94
C VAL A 183 1.55 -4.32 11.38
N ASN A 184 2.40 -4.59 12.37
CA ASN A 184 2.00 -4.87 13.76
C ASN A 184 2.94 -4.27 14.82
N PHE A 185 3.97 -3.53 14.44
CA PHE A 185 4.98 -2.99 15.34
C PHE A 185 5.15 -1.47 15.12
N PRO A 186 5.73 -0.72 16.08
CA PRO A 186 6.06 0.69 15.88
C PRO A 186 7.11 0.86 14.79
N GLU A 187 6.88 1.79 13.86
CA GLU A 187 7.92 2.22 12.91
C GLU A 187 8.90 3.16 13.61
N ILE A 188 10.19 2.87 13.50
CA ILE A 188 11.25 3.61 14.16
C ILE A 188 12.51 3.56 13.31
N SER A 189 13.18 4.70 13.16
CA SER A 189 14.45 4.79 12.44
C SER A 189 15.35 5.77 13.15
N LEU A 190 16.51 5.29 13.60
CA LEU A 190 17.55 6.08 14.23
C LEU A 190 18.84 5.83 13.44
N PRO A 191 19.43 6.84 12.77
CA PRO A 191 20.74 6.68 12.14
C PRO A 191 21.78 6.17 13.15
N ARG A 192 22.74 5.34 12.73
CA ARG A 192 23.85 4.94 13.60
C ARG A 192 24.77 6.13 13.83
N THR A 193 25.31 6.20 15.04
CA THR A 193 26.43 7.08 15.39
C THR A 193 27.75 6.34 15.14
N ASP A 194 28.76 7.04 14.61
CA ASP A 194 30.01 6.42 14.13
C ASP A 194 30.80 5.69 15.24
N ASP A 195 30.74 6.20 16.48
CA ASP A 195 31.48 5.69 17.64
C ASP A 195 30.56 5.12 18.74
N GLY A 196 29.27 4.89 18.45
CA GLY A 196 28.25 4.51 19.44
C GLY A 196 27.84 3.04 19.41
N TYR A 197 27.48 2.51 20.58
CA TYR A 197 26.88 1.19 20.76
C TYR A 197 25.38 1.32 20.89
N ARG A 198 24.60 0.46 20.21
CA ARG A 198 23.14 0.57 20.21
C ARG A 198 22.49 -0.47 21.09
N ILE A 199 21.53 -0.03 21.89
CA ILE A 199 20.60 -0.87 22.64
C ILE A 199 19.20 -0.67 22.06
N ALA A 200 18.55 -1.77 21.69
CA ALA A 200 17.15 -1.80 21.32
C ALA A 200 16.33 -2.42 22.45
N VAL A 201 15.41 -1.64 23.02
CA VAL A 201 14.49 -2.07 24.09
C VAL A 201 13.07 -2.12 23.56
N VAL A 202 12.43 -3.27 23.65
CA VAL A 202 11.00 -3.45 23.35
C VAL A 202 10.27 -3.61 24.67
N ASN A 203 9.20 -2.84 24.87
CA ASN A 203 8.47 -2.83 26.13
C ASN A 203 6.96 -2.61 25.93
N SER A 204 6.17 -2.96 26.95
CA SER A 204 4.78 -2.53 27.07
C SER A 204 4.70 -1.01 27.14
N ASN A 205 3.75 -0.41 26.43
CA ASN A 205 3.56 1.03 26.39
C ASN A 205 2.88 1.55 27.68
N VAL A 206 3.68 1.68 28.75
CA VAL A 206 3.23 2.13 30.08
C VAL A 206 4.10 3.29 30.60
N PRO A 207 3.59 4.14 31.51
CA PRO A 207 4.34 5.27 32.05
C PRO A 207 5.66 4.86 32.71
N ASN A 208 6.60 5.81 32.77
CA ASN A 208 7.89 5.68 33.46
C ASN A 208 8.89 4.66 32.87
N MET A 209 8.66 4.10 31.68
CA MET A 209 9.62 3.16 31.08
C MET A 209 10.95 3.83 30.73
N LEU A 210 10.91 4.97 30.02
CA LEU A 210 12.12 5.70 29.62
C LEU A 210 12.93 6.19 30.82
N GLY A 211 12.25 6.58 31.91
CA GLY A 211 12.89 7.00 33.15
C GLY A 211 13.68 5.87 33.81
N GLN A 212 13.08 4.68 33.89
CA GLN A 212 13.76 3.49 34.44
C GLN A 212 14.97 3.09 33.59
N ILE A 213 14.80 3.00 32.26
CA ILE A 213 15.89 2.65 31.34
C ILE A 213 17.05 3.65 31.46
N SER A 214 16.76 4.95 31.44
CA SER A 214 17.79 5.99 31.52
C SER A 214 18.51 5.97 32.88
N THR A 215 17.80 5.65 33.96
CA THR A 215 18.39 5.52 35.30
C THR A 215 19.36 4.34 35.38
N ASP A 216 19.01 3.18 34.81
CA ASP A 216 19.88 2.01 34.79
C ASP A 216 21.14 2.23 33.92
N LEU A 217 21.01 2.95 32.79
CA LEU A 217 22.15 3.35 31.96
C LEU A 217 23.06 4.33 32.70
N ALA A 218 22.49 5.33 33.38
CA ALA A 218 23.27 6.28 34.18
C ALA A 218 24.00 5.59 35.35
N ALA A 219 23.34 4.64 36.03
CA ALA A 219 23.96 3.85 37.10
C ALA A 219 25.10 2.95 36.59
N ALA A 220 25.05 2.55 35.32
CA ALA A 220 26.14 1.85 34.64
C ALA A 220 27.28 2.77 34.17
N GLY A 221 27.12 4.10 34.29
CA GLY A 221 28.09 5.08 33.80
C GLY A 221 28.10 5.25 32.28
N LEU A 222 27.04 4.81 31.58
CA LEU A 222 26.90 4.93 30.12
C LEU A 222 26.29 6.29 29.75
N ASN A 223 26.96 7.08 28.92
CA ASN A 223 26.39 8.33 28.42
C ASN A 223 25.53 8.06 27.17
N ILE A 224 24.31 8.58 27.16
CA ILE A 224 23.39 8.47 26.01
C ILE A 224 23.78 9.51 24.96
N ILE A 225 24.13 9.05 23.76
CA ILE A 225 24.43 9.90 22.60
C ILE A 225 23.14 10.32 21.91
N ASP A 226 22.27 9.35 21.62
CA ASP A 226 20.98 9.59 20.99
C ASP A 226 19.95 8.58 21.48
N MET A 227 18.68 8.95 21.47
CA MET A 227 17.57 8.10 21.91
C MET A 227 16.30 8.43 21.14
N LEU A 228 15.66 7.41 20.60
CA LEU A 228 14.36 7.51 19.96
C LEU A 228 13.39 6.49 20.53
N ASN A 229 12.20 6.95 20.92
CA ASN A 229 11.11 6.10 21.34
C ASN A 229 9.91 6.24 20.38
N LYS A 230 9.31 5.11 20.02
CA LYS A 230 8.07 5.04 19.24
C LYS A 230 7.15 3.99 19.82
N SER A 231 5.84 4.23 19.74
CA SER A 231 4.83 3.32 20.26
C SER A 231 3.69 3.10 19.27
N ARG A 232 3.09 1.91 19.32
CA ARG A 232 1.90 1.54 18.56
C ARG A 232 1.04 0.61 19.41
N GLY A 233 -0.14 1.10 19.79
CA GLY A 233 -1.01 0.38 20.72
C GLY A 233 -0.30 0.09 22.05
N GLY A 234 -0.30 -1.17 22.46
CA GLY A 234 0.29 -1.61 23.73
C GLY A 234 1.81 -1.85 23.71
N ILE A 235 2.50 -1.61 22.59
CA ILE A 235 3.94 -1.87 22.44
C ILE A 235 4.69 -0.58 22.15
N ALA A 236 5.87 -0.44 22.73
CA ALA A 236 6.84 0.61 22.42
C ALA A 236 8.23 0.02 22.16
N VAL A 237 9.02 0.74 21.37
CA VAL A 237 10.41 0.43 21.04
C VAL A 237 11.24 1.67 21.33
N THR A 238 12.34 1.49 22.03
CA THR A 238 13.34 2.53 22.28
C THR A 238 14.67 2.08 21.69
N LEU A 239 15.21 2.87 20.77
CA LEU A 239 16.60 2.75 20.29
C LEU A 239 17.44 3.76 21.05
N ILE A 240 18.57 3.32 21.57
CA ILE A 240 19.45 4.11 22.42
C ILE A 240 20.88 3.89 21.96
N ASP A 241 21.58 4.95 21.58
CA ASP A 241 23.01 4.92 21.33
C ASP A 241 23.76 5.41 22.57
N VAL A 242 24.79 4.66 22.98
CA VAL A 242 25.64 4.96 24.13
C VAL A 242 27.12 5.02 23.72
N ASP A 243 27.91 5.76 24.49
CA ASP A 243 29.32 6.08 24.18
C ASP A 243 30.34 4.97 24.48
N SER A 244 29.90 3.90 25.15
CA SER A 244 30.77 2.80 25.57
C SER A 244 29.99 1.48 25.56
N PRO A 245 30.68 0.31 25.43
CA PRO A 245 30.00 -0.97 25.34
C PRO A 245 29.18 -1.25 26.62
N PRO A 246 27.88 -1.52 26.52
CA PRO A 246 27.09 -1.86 27.69
C PRO A 246 27.47 -3.26 28.20
N SER A 247 27.72 -3.36 29.50
CA SER A 247 28.03 -4.65 30.14
C SER A 247 26.80 -5.56 30.19
N GLU A 248 27.04 -6.88 30.29
CA GLU A 248 25.96 -7.87 30.49
C GLU A 248 25.06 -7.52 31.68
N ASP A 249 25.63 -7.07 32.79
CA ASP A 249 24.89 -6.62 33.98
C ASP A 249 23.94 -5.45 33.66
N SER A 250 24.38 -4.50 32.83
CA SER A 250 23.58 -3.34 32.45
C SER A 250 22.39 -3.75 31.58
N VAL A 251 22.62 -4.68 30.64
CA VAL A 251 21.56 -5.25 29.80
C VAL A 251 20.57 -6.06 30.64
N GLN A 252 21.06 -6.85 31.61
CA GLN A 252 20.20 -7.64 32.52
C GLN A 252 19.33 -6.76 33.42
N ARG A 253 19.87 -5.65 33.94
CA ARG A 253 19.07 -4.68 34.73
C ARG A 253 17.89 -4.14 33.93
N ILE A 254 18.15 -3.67 32.71
CA ILE A 254 17.11 -3.16 31.81
C ILE A 254 16.10 -4.27 31.48
N THR A 255 16.56 -5.49 31.23
CA THR A 255 15.70 -6.66 30.96
C THR A 255 14.79 -6.98 32.14
N GLY A 256 15.25 -6.74 33.38
CA GLY A 256 14.49 -6.97 34.60
C GLY A 256 13.41 -5.93 34.90
N ILE A 257 13.37 -4.81 34.16
CA ILE A 257 12.33 -3.79 34.33
C ILE A 257 10.97 -4.39 33.98
N SER A 258 10.01 -4.28 34.90
CA SER A 258 8.65 -4.78 34.67
C SER A 258 8.02 -4.11 33.45
N GLY A 259 7.59 -4.93 32.49
CA GLY A 259 7.03 -4.47 31.21
C GLY A 259 8.04 -4.40 30.07
N VAL A 260 9.34 -4.61 30.30
CA VAL A 260 10.29 -4.88 29.22
C VAL A 260 10.06 -6.28 28.67
N LEU A 261 10.01 -6.39 27.35
CA LEU A 261 9.72 -7.63 26.61
C LEU A 261 10.99 -8.19 25.97
N SER A 262 11.91 -7.33 25.54
CA SER A 262 13.18 -7.73 24.93
C SER A 262 14.19 -6.58 25.01
N VAL A 263 15.46 -6.92 25.24
CA VAL A 263 16.60 -6.02 25.13
C VAL A 263 17.64 -6.66 24.23
N ARG A 264 18.20 -5.92 23.28
CA ARG A 264 19.29 -6.38 22.41
C ARG A 264 20.36 -5.31 22.31
N CYS A 265 21.62 -5.71 22.40
CA CYS A 265 22.75 -4.89 22.02
C CYS A 265 23.08 -5.16 20.56
N LEU A 266 23.16 -4.12 19.73
CA LEU A 266 23.33 -4.23 18.29
C LEU A 266 24.71 -3.70 17.90
N GLY A 267 25.56 -4.58 17.39
CA GLY A 267 26.95 -4.26 17.04
C GLY A 267 27.84 -4.02 18.27
N CYS A 268 27.67 -4.84 19.31
CA CYS A 268 28.41 -4.76 20.57
C CYS A 268 29.40 -5.93 20.76
N ASP A 269 29.58 -6.75 19.73
CA ASP A 269 30.49 -7.90 19.68
C ASP A 269 31.88 -7.50 19.19
#